data_AF-T5KFM0-F1
#
_entry.id   AF-T5KFM0-F1
#
_cell.length_a   1.000
_cell.length_b   1.000
_cell.length_c   1.000
_cell.angle_alpha   90.00
_cell.angle_beta   90.00
_cell.angle_gamma   90.00
#
_symmetry.space_group_name_H-M   'P 1'
#
loop_
_entity.id
_entity.type
_entity.pdbx_description
1 polymer ?
#
loop_
_entity_poly.entity_id
_entity_poly.type
_entity_poly.pdbx_seq_one_letter_code
_entity_poly.pdbx_strand_id
1 'polypeptide(L)'
;MHEGVPGFDKIVFGQLDSPAGIRLMAYDIPGQDDQDPAATAGTTRRENGATITDRTFFQSLRADSPDEVQGYWDGLSEGATIVEPLAASAWSSGFGMLTDRFGVTWVLDVAG
;
A
#
# COMPACT_ATOMS: atom_id res chain seq x y z
N MET A 1 -19.59 16.92 4.44
CA MET A 1 -20.77 16.17 3.92
C MET A 1 -22.04 16.80 4.49
N HIS A 2 -23.22 16.51 3.92
CA HIS A 2 -24.49 16.92 4.51
C HIS A 2 -24.74 16.16 5.82
N GLU A 3 -25.32 16.83 6.82
CA GLU A 3 -25.71 16.20 8.09
C GLU A 3 -26.66 15.02 7.83
N GLY A 4 -26.42 13.89 8.49
CA GLY A 4 -27.25 12.68 8.39
C GLY A 4 -26.84 11.65 7.32
N VAL A 5 -25.82 11.91 6.50
CA VAL A 5 -25.24 10.85 5.63
C VAL A 5 -24.17 10.03 6.40
N PRO A 6 -23.96 8.74 6.10
CA PRO A 6 -22.94 7.94 6.77
C PRO A 6 -21.55 8.60 6.72
N GLY A 7 -20.88 8.71 7.88
CA GLY A 7 -19.56 9.32 8.00
C GLY A 7 -19.53 10.85 7.94
N PHE A 8 -20.66 11.56 8.05
CA PHE A 8 -20.71 13.03 7.93
C PHE A 8 -19.86 13.80 8.95
N ASP A 9 -19.61 13.17 10.09
CA ASP A 9 -18.85 13.68 11.24
C ASP A 9 -17.40 13.17 11.28
N LYS A 10 -16.98 12.38 10.28
CA LYS A 10 -15.65 11.76 10.20
C LYS A 10 -14.77 12.43 9.14
N ILE A 11 -13.46 12.19 9.24
CA ILE A 11 -12.56 12.41 8.10
C ILE A 11 -12.97 11.44 7.00
N VAL A 12 -13.06 11.92 5.77
CA VAL A 12 -13.56 11.14 4.63
C VAL A 12 -12.41 10.58 3.80
N PHE A 13 -11.32 11.33 3.70
CA PHE A 13 -10.13 10.89 3.00
C PHE A 13 -8.87 11.58 3.51
N GLY A 14 -7.75 10.87 3.39
CA GLY A 14 -6.40 11.42 3.41
C GLY A 14 -5.88 11.59 2.00
N GLN A 15 -4.98 12.56 1.80
CA GLN A 15 -4.36 12.83 0.50
C GLN A 15 -2.86 13.06 0.68
N LEU A 16 -2.08 12.45 -0.21
CA LEU A 16 -0.65 12.70 -0.39
C LEU A 16 -0.45 13.35 -1.75
N ASP A 17 0.15 14.53 -1.78
CA ASP A 17 0.54 15.24 -2.99
C ASP A 17 2.05 15.16 -3.18
N SER A 18 2.49 14.79 -4.38
CA SER A 18 3.89 14.93 -4.79
C SER A 18 4.12 16.27 -5.49
N PRO A 19 5.31 16.88 -5.34
CA PRO A 19 5.68 18.08 -6.09
C PRO A 19 5.62 17.91 -7.62
N ALA A 20 5.75 16.67 -8.10
CA ALA A 20 5.67 16.30 -9.51
C ALA A 20 4.22 16.16 -10.04
N GLY A 21 3.22 16.39 -9.19
CA GLY A 21 1.80 16.41 -9.57
C GLY A 21 1.08 15.06 -9.48
N ILE A 22 1.72 14.02 -8.93
CA ILE A 22 1.03 12.76 -8.59
C ILE A 22 0.32 12.95 -7.25
N ARG A 23 -0.91 12.44 -7.16
CA ARG A 23 -1.72 12.47 -5.96
C ARG A 23 -2.23 11.08 -5.64
N LEU A 24 -2.03 10.65 -4.39
CA LEU A 24 -2.65 9.45 -3.84
C LEU A 24 -3.70 9.86 -2.81
N MET A 25 -4.87 9.23 -2.87
CA MET A 25 -5.97 9.50 -1.95
C MET A 25 -6.43 8.19 -1.33
N ALA A 26 -6.51 8.15 0.00
CA ALA A 26 -7.11 7.05 0.75
C ALA A 26 -8.49 7.51 1.21
N TYR A 27 -9.55 6.84 0.76
CA TYR A 27 -10.95 7.22 1.01
C TYR A 27 -11.61 6.18 1.92
N ASP A 28 -12.23 6.65 3.00
CA ASP A 28 -12.95 5.80 3.94
C ASP A 28 -14.23 5.30 3.30
N ILE A 29 -14.59 4.04 3.55
CA ILE A 29 -15.83 3.45 3.03
C ILE A 29 -17.00 3.94 3.91
N PRO A 30 -17.89 4.83 3.43
CA PRO A 30 -18.90 5.45 4.29
C PRO A 30 -19.88 4.41 4.82
N GLY A 31 -20.12 4.42 6.13
CA GLY A 31 -20.99 3.46 6.80
C GLY A 31 -20.33 2.11 7.14
N GLN A 32 -19.03 1.95 6.85
CA GLN A 32 -18.21 0.88 7.38
C GLN A 32 -17.36 1.41 8.54
N ASP A 33 -17.68 0.93 9.74
CA ASP A 33 -16.92 1.24 10.95
C ASP A 33 -16.04 0.07 11.40
N ASP A 34 -16.09 -1.05 10.66
CA ASP A 34 -15.26 -2.21 10.94
C ASP A 34 -13.78 -1.83 10.81
N GLN A 35 -13.05 -2.07 11.90
CA GLN A 35 -11.63 -1.78 11.98
C GLN A 35 -10.79 -2.97 11.50
N ASP A 36 -11.42 -4.10 11.13
CA ASP A 36 -10.72 -5.26 10.59
C ASP A 36 -10.37 -5.03 9.10
N PRO A 37 -9.08 -4.77 8.77
CA PRO A 37 -8.66 -4.58 7.40
C PRO A 37 -8.83 -5.86 6.57
N ALA A 38 -8.96 -7.05 7.17
CA ALA A 38 -9.13 -8.30 6.45
C ALA A 38 -10.42 -8.33 5.61
N ALA A 39 -11.46 -7.58 6.02
CA ALA A 39 -12.69 -7.44 5.26
C ALA A 39 -12.46 -6.81 3.87
N THR A 40 -11.43 -5.98 3.72
CA THR A 40 -11.13 -5.22 2.49
C THR A 40 -9.79 -5.57 1.85
N ALA A 41 -8.84 -6.13 2.59
CA ALA A 41 -7.47 -6.42 2.14
C ALA A 41 -7.37 -7.60 1.16
N GLY A 42 -8.28 -8.57 1.29
CA GLY A 42 -8.16 -9.85 0.59
C GLY A 42 -6.86 -10.59 0.89
N THR A 43 -6.40 -11.38 -0.09
CA THR A 43 -5.20 -12.20 0.06
C THR A 43 -4.24 -11.98 -1.10
N THR A 44 -2.96 -11.80 -0.77
CA THR A 44 -1.88 -11.72 -1.76
C THR A 44 -0.67 -12.49 -1.24
N ARG A 45 -0.06 -13.31 -2.10
CA ARG A 45 1.11 -14.12 -1.73
C ARG A 45 1.96 -14.47 -2.94
N ARG A 46 3.19 -14.92 -2.68
CA ARG A 46 4.10 -15.48 -3.69
C ARG A 46 3.92 -17.00 -3.75
N GLU A 47 3.86 -17.55 -4.95
CA GLU A 47 3.84 -18.99 -5.21
C GLU A 47 4.62 -19.28 -6.48
N ASN A 48 5.68 -20.10 -6.39
CA ASN A 48 6.48 -20.53 -7.55
C ASN A 48 6.94 -19.36 -8.46
N GLY A 49 7.26 -18.21 -7.87
CA GLY A 49 7.68 -17.01 -8.61
C GLY A 49 6.52 -16.16 -9.20
N ALA A 50 5.28 -16.59 -9.05
CA ALA A 50 4.09 -15.83 -9.42
C ALA A 50 3.47 -15.12 -8.20
N THR A 51 2.81 -13.99 -8.44
CA THR A 51 1.97 -13.33 -7.43
C THR A 51 0.55 -13.85 -7.60
N ILE A 52 0.01 -14.47 -6.55
CA ILE A 52 -1.38 -14.94 -6.50
C ILE A 52 -2.15 -13.95 -5.63
N THR A 53 -3.22 -13.37 -6.18
CA THR A 53 -4.02 -12.36 -5.49
C THR A 53 -5.48 -12.40 -5.92
N ASP A 54 -6.37 -12.00 -5.01
CA ASP A 54 -7.78 -11.69 -5.29
C ASP A 54 -8.05 -10.18 -5.41
N ARG A 55 -7.01 -9.34 -5.31
CA ARG A 55 -7.11 -7.89 -5.44
C ARG A 55 -7.10 -7.45 -6.89
N THR A 56 -7.86 -6.39 -7.18
CA THR A 56 -7.99 -5.84 -8.53
C THR A 56 -6.71 -5.13 -9.02
N PHE A 57 -5.98 -4.50 -8.10
CA PHE A 57 -4.74 -3.78 -8.41
C PHE A 57 -3.86 -3.65 -7.16
N PHE A 58 -2.61 -3.27 -7.36
CA PHE A 58 -1.65 -2.89 -6.32
C PHE A 58 -1.17 -1.47 -6.54
N GLN A 59 -0.64 -0.86 -5.47
CA GLN A 59 0.01 0.43 -5.55
C GLN A 59 1.53 0.24 -5.68
N SER A 60 2.15 0.89 -6.66
CA SER A 60 3.60 0.86 -6.83
C SER A 60 4.22 2.18 -6.36
N LEU A 61 5.28 2.08 -5.56
CA LEU A 61 6.13 3.18 -5.15
C LEU A 61 7.56 2.91 -5.61
N ARG A 62 8.10 3.81 -6.42
CA ARG A 62 9.46 3.74 -6.92
C ARG A 62 10.29 4.86 -6.34
N ALA A 63 11.49 4.54 -5.86
CA ALA A 63 12.44 5.50 -5.33
C ALA A 63 13.69 5.58 -6.20
N ASP A 64 14.47 6.65 -6.08
CA ASP A 64 15.69 6.85 -6.88
C ASP A 64 16.92 6.16 -6.25
N SER A 65 16.81 5.67 -5.01
CA SER A 65 17.91 5.02 -4.29
C SER A 65 17.46 3.92 -3.32
N PRO A 66 18.36 2.97 -2.97
CA PRO A 66 18.11 1.97 -1.93
C PRO A 66 17.76 2.58 -0.57
N ASP A 67 18.44 3.65 -0.16
CA ASP A 67 18.20 4.28 1.15
C ASP A 67 16.81 4.93 1.21
N GLU A 68 16.38 5.56 0.12
CA GLU A 68 15.06 6.17 0.03
C GLU A 68 13.94 5.11 0.05
N VAL A 69 14.07 4.04 -0.74
CA VAL A 69 13.06 2.95 -0.72
C VAL A 69 12.99 2.27 0.64
N GLN A 70 14.12 2.14 1.35
CA GLN A 70 14.15 1.59 2.70
C GLN A 70 13.35 2.45 3.67
N GLY A 71 13.44 3.78 3.58
CA GLY A 71 12.65 4.68 4.41
C GLY A 71 11.13 4.50 4.22
N TYR A 72 10.67 4.32 2.99
CA TYR A 72 9.26 4.02 2.72
C TYR A 72 8.86 2.62 3.20
N TRP A 73 9.73 1.63 2.99
CA TRP A 73 9.51 0.26 3.42
C TRP A 73 9.33 0.17 4.93
N ASP A 74 10.18 0.83 5.71
CA ASP A 74 10.15 0.78 7.17
C ASP A 74 8.76 1.22 7.69
N GLY A 75 8.25 2.35 7.21
CA GLY A 75 6.93 2.85 7.61
C GLY A 75 5.76 1.97 7.13
N LEU A 76 5.81 1.49 5.89
CA LEU A 76 4.75 0.62 5.36
C LEU A 76 4.77 -0.79 5.95
N SER A 77 5.92 -1.27 6.41
CA SER A 77 6.08 -2.61 7.00
C SER A 77 5.51 -2.73 8.42
N GLU A 78 5.22 -1.62 9.09
CA GLU A 78 4.64 -1.62 10.43
C GLU A 78 3.24 -2.26 10.45
N GLY A 79 3.16 -3.48 11.01
CA GLY A 79 1.91 -4.24 11.07
C GLY A 79 1.49 -4.83 9.72
N ALA A 80 2.38 -4.82 8.73
CA ALA A 80 2.14 -5.39 7.42
C ALA A 80 2.29 -6.92 7.41
N THR A 81 1.68 -7.53 6.41
CA THR A 81 2.05 -8.87 5.95
C THR A 81 3.10 -8.74 4.85
N ILE A 82 4.31 -9.20 5.11
CA ILE A 82 5.37 -9.22 4.09
C ILE A 82 5.07 -10.33 3.08
N VAL A 83 4.91 -9.95 1.81
CA VAL A 83 4.64 -10.85 0.69
C VAL A 83 5.95 -11.30 0.05
N GLU A 84 6.88 -10.35 -0.15
CA GLU A 84 8.25 -10.56 -0.61
C GLU A 84 9.14 -9.54 0.14
N PRO A 85 10.15 -9.97 0.91
CA PRO A 85 11.03 -9.04 1.61
C PRO A 85 11.75 -8.10 0.65
N LEU A 86 11.91 -6.83 1.05
CA LEU A 86 12.72 -5.89 0.29
C LEU A 86 14.17 -6.36 0.22
N ALA A 87 14.64 -6.67 -0.99
CA ALA A 87 16.01 -7.10 -1.21
C ALA A 87 16.52 -6.68 -2.60
N ALA A 88 17.84 -6.52 -2.70
CA ALA A 88 18.53 -6.39 -3.98
C ALA A 88 18.65 -7.77 -4.67
N SER A 89 18.70 -7.77 -5.99
CA SER A 89 18.90 -8.97 -6.80
C SER A 89 19.84 -8.69 -7.98
N ALA A 90 20.14 -9.71 -8.78
CA ALA A 90 20.92 -9.55 -10.01
C ALA A 90 20.26 -8.62 -11.05
N TRP A 91 18.96 -8.31 -10.91
CA TRP A 91 18.16 -7.58 -11.88
C TRP A 91 17.54 -6.28 -11.34
N SER A 92 17.71 -6.01 -10.04
CA SER A 92 17.16 -4.82 -9.40
C SER A 92 17.98 -4.44 -8.16
N SER A 93 18.22 -3.14 -7.99
CA SER A 93 18.86 -2.57 -6.80
C SER A 93 17.99 -2.66 -5.54
N GLY A 94 16.69 -2.96 -5.69
CA GLY A 94 15.77 -3.22 -4.59
C GLY A 94 14.37 -3.52 -5.12
N PHE A 95 13.78 -4.62 -4.65
CA PHE A 95 12.38 -4.97 -4.90
C PHE A 95 11.79 -5.58 -3.63
N GLY A 96 10.57 -5.18 -3.29
CA GLY A 96 9.82 -5.72 -2.17
C GLY A 96 8.32 -5.62 -2.39
N MET A 97 7.57 -6.45 -1.66
CA MET A 97 6.12 -6.47 -1.74
C MET A 97 5.52 -6.76 -0.35
N LEU A 98 4.51 -6.00 0.03
CA LEU A 98 3.80 -6.18 1.30
C LEU A 98 2.32 -5.82 1.15
N THR A 99 1.50 -6.30 2.08
CA THR A 99 0.16 -5.76 2.33
C THR A 99 0.22 -5.01 3.66
N ASP A 100 -0.04 -3.70 3.65
CA ASP A 100 0.06 -2.87 4.85
C ASP A 100 -1.05 -3.18 5.87
N ARG A 101 -0.98 -2.56 7.05
CA ARG A 101 -1.97 -2.75 8.12
C ARG A 101 -3.39 -2.30 7.78
N PHE A 102 -3.58 -1.57 6.69
CA PHE A 102 -4.88 -1.11 6.20
C PHE A 102 -5.42 -2.00 5.08
N GLY A 103 -4.65 -3.01 4.65
CA GLY A 103 -5.03 -3.95 3.62
C GLY A 103 -4.62 -3.55 2.21
N VAL A 104 -3.83 -2.50 2.03
CA VAL A 104 -3.35 -2.09 0.70
C VAL A 104 -2.09 -2.87 0.37
N THR A 105 -2.08 -3.52 -0.79
CA THR A 105 -0.88 -4.20 -1.29
C THR A 105 0.01 -3.23 -2.06
N TRP A 106 1.25 -3.12 -1.61
CA TRP A 106 2.29 -2.25 -2.15
C TRP A 106 3.41 -3.04 -2.81
N VAL A 107 3.91 -2.51 -3.92
CA VAL A 107 5.16 -2.94 -4.57
C VAL A 107 6.15 -1.80 -4.49
N LEU A 108 7.31 -2.04 -3.90
CA LEU A 108 8.37 -1.05 -3.74
C LEU A 108 9.58 -1.47 -4.57
N ASP A 109 10.12 -0.54 -5.36
CA ASP A 109 11.33 -0.78 -6.15
C ASP A 109 12.23 0.45 -6.29
N VAL A 110 13.50 0.21 -6.62
CA VAL A 110 14.47 1.27 -6.95
C VAL A 110 14.48 1.46 -8.47
N ALA A 111 14.39 2.72 -8.92
CA ALA A 111 14.55 3.07 -10.33
C ALA A 111 15.93 2.61 -10.84
N GLY A 112 15.94 1.98 -12.02
CA GLY A 112 17.16 1.53 -12.69
C GLY A 112 17.87 2.64 -13.45
#